data_AF-A0A838W8K0-F1
#
_entry.id   AF-A0A838W8K0-F1
#
_cell.length_a   1.000
_cell.length_b   1.000
_cell.length_c   1.000
_cell.angle_alpha   90.00
_cell.angle_beta   90.00
_cell.angle_gamma   90.00
#
_symmetry.space_group_name_H-M   'P 1'
#
loop_
_entity.id
_entity.type
_entity.pdbx_description
1 polymer ?
#
loop_
_entity_poly.entity_id
_entity_poly.type
_entity_poly.pdbx_seq_one_letter_code
_entity_poly.pdbx_strand_id
1 'polypeptide(L)'
;MITGNAVCIFLLSTTMILMLTLSIAIYNLSEYPKITAYSQPLSEFNFGTVGDFDGVERAKDLIRNMASHGVDLIIGLGDYRYDDGERYIDEFMNDIVLPNMGSAKWYGALGNHDEDYSKYYLDRFNQSSWTYSFDSNGTHFLAIDPYIDYKNSSAQYIFVQNDLKKASANPYIKWIVVFMHEPMYASCSSHCPESEFRNTYHPLFDQYNVDLVLQGHNHNYQRTSPLEFNTNNPDNPIIYSPERNNYTNPEGQIYLVVGTGGREGSSLDSSVPGYLVTQFTDIIGYLDISLINNGDTLKANYYNDSNGIMDQFSITKSDNASMPTNASMPTNASMPTNASMPTTPFSANFAKSYIVSQFDSDLGLVQEFPSSNRYWLWPDNILAQKALEDYNPKMAKSLQDSVINYSKKISSNFPYAALTENLNATSFKSVKEIPIDSEKKIFASDYNYGIDLSCNEYADIAFLKALFLYRLGNISEARNCYNEGVAMFDGIGFRDKTISYKNDYYETYKVALWVIASKETGFGAANIPPGLFGQMQDPYTGGVYTHYYTDFTTRGFTNTETTSLAILASTDRSLFPNYKTHP
;
A
#
# COMPACT_ATOMS: atom_id res chain seq x y z
N MET A 1 -16.20 -45.41 60.14
CA MET A 1 -16.69 -46.08 58.91
C MET A 1 -17.57 -45.11 58.12
N ILE A 2 -17.04 -43.94 57.70
CA ILE A 2 -17.72 -42.98 56.82
C ILE A 2 -16.62 -42.18 56.10
N THR A 3 -16.05 -42.68 55.02
CA THR A 3 -15.16 -41.85 54.14
C THR A 3 -15.09 -42.31 52.67
N GLY A 4 -15.76 -43.41 52.27
CA GLY A 4 -15.66 -43.90 50.87
C GLY A 4 -16.72 -43.35 49.90
N ASN A 5 -17.95 -43.11 50.37
CA ASN A 5 -19.09 -42.88 49.46
C ASN A 5 -19.30 -41.42 49.02
N ALA A 6 -18.77 -40.43 49.74
CA ALA A 6 -18.99 -39.02 49.41
C ALA A 6 -18.11 -38.53 48.24
N VAL A 7 -16.91 -39.09 48.07
CA VAL A 7 -15.96 -38.67 47.02
C VAL A 7 -16.34 -39.22 45.65
N CYS A 8 -16.92 -40.43 45.60
CA CYS A 8 -17.36 -41.05 44.34
C CYS A 8 -18.59 -40.35 43.74
N ILE A 9 -19.51 -39.85 44.58
CA ILE A 9 -20.72 -39.14 44.13
C ILE A 9 -20.37 -37.75 43.56
N PHE A 10 -19.33 -37.09 44.08
CA PHE A 10 -18.87 -35.78 43.59
C PHE A 10 -18.12 -35.86 42.25
N LEU A 11 -17.39 -36.96 42.00
CA LEU A 11 -16.69 -37.21 40.74
C LEU A 11 -17.66 -37.65 39.61
N LEU A 12 -18.73 -38.37 39.96
CA LEU A 12 -19.77 -38.76 39.00
C LEU A 12 -20.70 -37.59 38.60
N SER A 13 -20.99 -36.66 39.52
CA SER A 13 -21.82 -35.50 39.21
C SER A 13 -21.09 -34.47 38.34
N THR A 14 -19.80 -34.26 38.57
CA THR A 14 -18.98 -33.30 37.78
C THR A 14 -18.70 -33.79 36.37
N THR A 15 -18.52 -35.11 36.17
CA THR A 15 -18.35 -35.70 34.84
C THR A 15 -19.63 -35.73 34.01
N MET A 16 -20.81 -35.93 34.62
CA MET A 16 -22.09 -35.79 33.91
C MET A 16 -22.37 -34.34 33.50
N ILE A 17 -22.05 -33.35 34.35
CA ILE A 17 -22.24 -31.93 34.01
C ILE A 17 -21.31 -31.51 32.87
N LEU A 18 -20.05 -32.01 32.86
CA LEU A 18 -19.10 -31.72 31.79
C LEU A 18 -19.48 -32.37 30.45
N MET A 19 -20.07 -33.58 30.48
CA MET A 19 -20.58 -34.20 29.25
C MET A 19 -21.84 -33.50 28.73
N LEU A 20 -22.74 -33.05 29.62
CA LEU A 20 -23.97 -32.34 29.22
C LEU A 20 -23.65 -30.98 28.57
N THR A 21 -22.67 -30.25 29.12
CA THR A 21 -22.22 -28.96 28.55
C THR A 21 -21.47 -29.13 27.23
N LEU A 22 -20.68 -30.21 27.08
CA LEU A 22 -20.06 -30.53 25.78
C LEU A 22 -21.09 -30.89 24.71
N SER A 23 -22.12 -31.68 25.05
CA SER A 23 -23.18 -32.03 24.10
C SER A 23 -24.04 -30.83 23.69
N ILE A 24 -24.30 -29.87 24.58
CA ILE A 24 -25.02 -28.62 24.24
C ILE A 24 -24.13 -27.71 23.38
N ALA A 25 -22.82 -27.66 23.63
CA ALA A 25 -21.88 -26.92 22.80
C ALA A 25 -21.76 -27.51 21.38
N ILE A 26 -21.74 -28.84 21.24
CA ILE A 26 -21.69 -29.53 19.94
C ILE A 26 -23.03 -29.40 19.20
N TYR A 27 -24.16 -29.45 19.90
CA TYR A 27 -25.49 -29.25 19.29
C TYR A 27 -25.65 -27.81 18.78
N ASN A 28 -25.20 -26.81 19.57
CA ASN A 28 -25.20 -25.40 19.13
C ASN A 28 -24.18 -25.11 18.03
N LEU A 29 -23.06 -25.85 17.95
CA LEU A 29 -22.11 -25.75 16.84
C LEU A 29 -22.66 -26.30 15.51
N SER A 30 -23.67 -27.19 15.56
CA SER A 30 -24.30 -27.78 14.37
C SER A 30 -25.45 -26.95 13.77
N GLU A 31 -25.97 -25.97 14.51
CA GLU A 31 -27.05 -25.06 14.07
C GLU A 31 -26.57 -23.65 13.67
N TYR A 32 -25.25 -23.37 13.71
CA TYR A 32 -24.77 -22.17 13.03
C TYR A 32 -25.04 -22.33 11.53
N PRO A 33 -25.74 -21.37 10.89
CA PRO A 33 -25.90 -21.43 9.45
C PRO A 33 -24.48 -21.48 8.86
N LYS A 34 -24.22 -22.48 8.02
CA LYS A 34 -23.07 -22.44 7.12
C LYS A 34 -23.20 -21.11 6.38
N ILE A 35 -22.42 -20.11 6.79
CA ILE A 35 -22.28 -18.87 6.04
C ILE A 35 -21.46 -19.27 4.83
N THR A 36 -22.17 -19.73 3.81
CA THR A 36 -21.69 -19.68 2.44
C THR A 36 -21.36 -18.23 2.21
N ALA A 37 -20.07 -17.90 2.16
CA ALA A 37 -19.61 -16.60 1.71
C ALA A 37 -20.15 -16.43 0.29
N TYR A 38 -21.21 -15.64 0.13
CA TYR A 38 -21.54 -15.11 -1.18
C TYR A 38 -20.43 -14.10 -1.50
N SER A 39 -19.34 -14.59 -2.12
CA SER A 39 -18.54 -13.72 -2.98
C SER A 39 -19.49 -13.24 -4.06
N GLN A 40 -19.92 -11.99 -3.98
CA GLN A 40 -20.49 -11.35 -5.16
C GLN A 40 -19.40 -11.46 -6.24
N PRO A 41 -19.66 -12.10 -7.39
CA PRO A 41 -18.69 -12.11 -8.47
C PRO A 41 -18.34 -10.66 -8.81
N LEU A 42 -17.05 -10.36 -9.00
CA LEU A 42 -16.67 -9.08 -9.58
C LEU A 42 -17.47 -8.94 -10.89
N SER A 43 -18.13 -7.80 -11.10
CA SER A 43 -18.72 -7.49 -12.40
C SER A 43 -17.61 -7.58 -13.44
N GLU A 44 -17.91 -8.15 -14.62
CA GLU A 44 -16.97 -8.15 -15.74
C GLU A 44 -16.48 -6.71 -15.94
N PHE A 45 -15.17 -6.52 -15.81
CA PHE A 45 -14.50 -5.22 -15.96
C PHE A 45 -13.69 -5.26 -17.24
N ASN A 46 -13.81 -4.22 -18.05
CA ASN A 46 -13.08 -4.10 -19.29
C ASN A 46 -12.39 -2.75 -19.38
N PHE A 47 -11.12 -2.74 -19.79
CA PHE A 47 -10.44 -1.51 -20.16
C PHE A 47 -9.85 -1.62 -21.56
N GLY A 48 -9.96 -0.53 -22.32
CA GLY A 48 -9.43 -0.42 -23.66
C GLY A 48 -8.24 0.54 -23.71
N THR A 49 -7.31 0.32 -24.63
CA THR A 49 -6.11 1.15 -24.75
C THR A 49 -5.70 1.37 -26.21
N VAL A 50 -5.22 2.59 -26.49
CA VAL A 50 -4.73 3.05 -27.79
C VAL A 50 -4.01 4.39 -27.61
N GLY A 51 -2.98 4.66 -28.41
CA GLY A 51 -2.31 5.96 -28.54
C GLY A 51 -2.27 6.43 -29.99
N ASP A 52 -1.67 7.60 -30.21
CA ASP A 52 -1.31 8.08 -31.55
C ASP A 52 -2.53 8.35 -32.43
N PHE A 53 -3.46 9.13 -31.88
CA PHE A 53 -4.72 9.48 -32.53
C PHE A 53 -4.51 10.49 -33.65
N ASP A 54 -4.87 10.08 -34.88
CA ASP A 54 -4.88 10.99 -36.02
C ASP A 54 -6.16 10.81 -36.86
N GLY A 55 -6.67 11.93 -37.34
CA GLY A 55 -7.95 11.99 -38.06
C GLY A 55 -9.18 11.94 -37.14
N VAL A 56 -9.96 13.02 -37.15
CA VAL A 56 -11.16 13.23 -36.32
C VAL A 56 -12.16 12.07 -36.38
N GLU A 57 -12.57 11.64 -37.58
CA GLU A 57 -13.59 10.59 -37.71
C GLU A 57 -13.05 9.20 -37.36
N ARG A 58 -11.75 8.92 -37.57
CA ARG A 58 -11.14 7.64 -37.19
C ARG A 58 -11.09 7.49 -35.68
N ALA A 59 -10.61 8.51 -34.98
CA ALA A 59 -10.59 8.55 -33.52
C ALA A 59 -12.01 8.35 -32.96
N LYS A 60 -13.00 9.03 -33.53
CA LYS A 60 -14.40 8.90 -33.14
C LYS A 60 -14.93 7.47 -33.28
N ASP A 61 -14.66 6.81 -34.41
CA ASP A 61 -15.11 5.44 -34.67
C ASP A 61 -14.42 4.44 -33.72
N LEU A 62 -13.13 4.60 -33.44
CA LEU A 62 -12.42 3.80 -32.43
C LEU A 62 -13.04 3.94 -31.04
N ILE A 63 -13.29 5.17 -30.59
CA ILE A 63 -13.89 5.43 -29.27
C ILE A 63 -15.31 4.84 -29.20
N ARG A 64 -16.10 4.92 -30.28
CA ARG A 64 -17.43 4.28 -30.35
C ARG A 64 -17.34 2.77 -30.32
N ASN A 65 -16.37 2.19 -31.01
CA ASN A 65 -16.15 0.75 -31.02
C ASN A 65 -15.81 0.27 -29.59
N MET A 66 -14.90 0.95 -28.89
CA MET A 66 -14.58 0.68 -27.47
C MET A 66 -15.83 0.75 -26.59
N ALA A 67 -16.62 1.82 -26.71
CA ALA A 67 -17.87 1.96 -25.97
C ALA A 67 -18.87 0.83 -26.28
N SER A 68 -18.96 0.40 -27.55
CA SER A 68 -19.84 -0.69 -27.99
C SER A 68 -19.42 -2.07 -27.48
N HIS A 69 -18.13 -2.26 -27.19
CA HIS A 69 -17.58 -3.45 -26.52
C HIS A 69 -17.64 -3.36 -24.99
N GLY A 70 -18.27 -2.32 -24.44
CA GLY A 70 -18.49 -2.21 -23.00
C GLY A 70 -17.23 -1.88 -22.22
N VAL A 71 -16.29 -1.13 -22.81
CA VAL A 71 -15.11 -0.62 -22.10
C VAL A 71 -15.56 0.32 -20.97
N ASP A 72 -15.13 0.04 -19.74
CA ASP A 72 -15.37 0.85 -18.54
C ASP A 72 -14.31 1.94 -18.35
N LEU A 73 -13.12 1.70 -18.89
CA LEU A 73 -11.92 2.50 -18.69
C LEU A 73 -11.10 2.59 -19.98
N ILE A 74 -10.76 3.79 -20.42
CA ILE A 74 -9.86 4.05 -21.54
C ILE A 74 -8.50 4.48 -20.98
N ILE A 75 -7.45 3.76 -21.39
CA ILE A 75 -6.06 4.11 -21.14
C ILE A 75 -5.47 4.68 -22.43
N GLY A 76 -5.36 6.01 -22.49
CA GLY A 76 -4.74 6.73 -23.60
C GLY A 76 -3.21 6.72 -23.49
N LEU A 77 -2.53 6.33 -24.56
CA LEU A 77 -1.07 6.13 -24.55
C LEU A 77 -0.28 7.33 -25.08
N GLY A 78 -0.84 8.55 -24.99
CA GLY A 78 -0.21 9.78 -25.52
C GLY A 78 -0.44 10.00 -27.00
N ASP A 79 -0.02 11.18 -27.47
CA ASP A 79 -0.23 11.71 -28.82
C ASP A 79 -1.72 11.75 -29.19
N TYR A 80 -2.46 12.58 -28.47
CA TYR A 80 -3.92 12.69 -28.64
C TYR A 80 -4.32 13.52 -29.86
N ARG A 81 -3.50 14.51 -30.22
CA ARG A 81 -3.64 15.34 -31.41
C ARG A 81 -2.29 15.79 -31.94
N TYR A 82 -2.13 15.74 -33.26
CA TYR A 82 -0.96 16.24 -33.97
C TYR A 82 -1.11 17.68 -34.49
N ASP A 83 -2.32 18.25 -34.44
CA ASP A 83 -2.56 19.65 -34.79
C ASP A 83 -2.33 20.55 -33.56
N ASP A 84 -1.53 21.59 -33.73
CA ASP A 84 -1.18 22.50 -32.63
C ASP A 84 -2.32 23.45 -32.26
N GLY A 85 -2.62 23.54 -30.97
CA GLY A 85 -3.44 24.58 -30.37
C GLY A 85 -4.57 24.05 -29.48
N GLU A 86 -4.82 24.76 -28.37
CA GLU A 86 -5.87 24.44 -27.39
C GLU A 86 -7.25 24.19 -28.04
N ARG A 87 -7.56 24.89 -29.15
CA ARG A 87 -8.80 24.68 -29.90
C ARG A 87 -8.95 23.24 -30.45
N TYR A 88 -7.89 22.66 -31.00
CA TYR A 88 -7.96 21.31 -31.57
C TYR A 88 -7.97 20.25 -30.47
N ILE A 89 -7.33 20.53 -29.34
CA ILE A 89 -7.43 19.71 -28.13
C ILE A 89 -8.85 19.75 -27.59
N ASP A 90 -9.48 20.94 -27.55
CA ASP A 90 -10.87 21.11 -27.18
C ASP A 90 -11.83 20.34 -28.09
N GLU A 91 -11.65 20.44 -29.40
CA GLU A 91 -12.44 19.71 -30.38
C GLU A 91 -12.27 18.20 -30.17
N PHE A 92 -11.04 17.72 -29.99
CA PHE A 92 -10.78 16.31 -29.72
C PHE A 92 -11.46 15.84 -28.43
N MET A 93 -11.21 16.51 -27.31
CA MET A 93 -11.75 16.09 -26.02
C MET A 93 -13.28 16.23 -25.96
N ASN A 94 -13.80 17.40 -26.32
CA ASN A 94 -15.21 17.73 -26.10
C ASN A 94 -16.14 17.25 -27.21
N ASP A 95 -15.68 17.19 -28.47
CA ASP A 95 -16.54 16.84 -29.60
C ASP A 95 -16.34 15.39 -30.08
N ILE A 96 -15.17 14.79 -29.81
CA ILE A 96 -14.85 13.42 -30.23
C ILE A 96 -14.87 12.46 -29.05
N VAL A 97 -14.09 12.71 -28.01
CA VAL A 97 -13.91 11.75 -26.91
C VAL A 97 -15.14 11.67 -26.02
N LEU A 98 -15.45 12.75 -25.30
CA LEU A 98 -16.47 12.77 -24.25
C LEU A 98 -17.87 12.34 -24.76
N PRO A 99 -18.32 12.74 -25.96
CA PRO A 99 -19.65 12.35 -26.44
C PRO A 99 -19.76 10.90 -26.91
N ASN A 100 -18.63 10.24 -27.21
CA ASN A 100 -18.62 8.93 -27.87
C ASN A 100 -18.10 7.79 -26.97
N MET A 101 -17.42 8.09 -25.85
CA MET A 101 -16.85 7.09 -24.94
C MET A 101 -17.87 6.40 -24.01
N GLY A 102 -19.17 6.70 -24.16
CA GLY A 102 -20.21 6.16 -23.28
C GLY A 102 -20.02 6.59 -21.83
N SER A 103 -20.05 5.64 -20.89
CA SER A 103 -19.80 5.88 -19.46
C SER A 103 -18.36 5.64 -19.03
N ALA A 104 -17.45 5.35 -19.98
CA ALA A 104 -16.07 5.05 -19.67
C ALA A 104 -15.38 6.24 -18.99
N LYS A 105 -14.41 5.97 -18.12
CA LYS A 105 -13.44 6.97 -17.66
C LYS A 105 -12.22 6.96 -18.58
N TRP A 106 -11.55 8.10 -18.74
CA TRP A 106 -10.32 8.18 -19.52
C TRP A 106 -9.15 8.64 -18.64
N TYR A 107 -8.05 7.88 -18.67
CA TYR A 107 -6.76 8.24 -18.08
C TYR A 107 -5.69 8.24 -19.16
N GLY A 108 -4.84 9.28 -19.17
CA GLY A 108 -3.85 9.48 -20.22
C GLY A 108 -2.39 9.41 -19.75
N ALA A 109 -1.50 8.97 -20.63
CA ALA A 109 -0.06 9.26 -20.57
C ALA A 109 0.28 10.49 -21.43
N LEU A 110 1.43 11.11 -21.18
CA LEU A 110 1.96 12.17 -22.04
C LEU A 110 2.68 11.55 -23.25
N GLY A 111 2.39 12.03 -24.47
CA GLY A 111 3.21 11.75 -25.66
C GLY A 111 4.06 12.96 -26.07
N ASN A 112 5.03 12.74 -26.96
CA ASN A 112 5.95 13.79 -27.38
C ASN A 112 5.25 14.91 -28.18
N HIS A 113 4.12 14.62 -28.84
CA HIS A 113 3.32 15.66 -29.50
C HIS A 113 2.44 16.45 -28.51
N ASP A 114 2.34 16.02 -27.25
CA ASP A 114 1.53 16.67 -26.24
C ASP A 114 2.34 17.63 -25.33
N GLU A 115 3.68 17.58 -25.35
CA GLU A 115 4.57 18.28 -24.40
C GLU A 115 4.30 19.80 -24.32
N ASP A 116 4.17 20.47 -25.47
CA ASP A 116 3.91 21.92 -25.56
C ASP A 116 2.56 22.32 -24.91
N TYR A 117 1.64 21.37 -24.79
CA TYR A 117 0.30 21.54 -24.20
C TYR A 117 0.09 20.68 -22.94
N SER A 118 1.18 20.17 -22.34
CA SER A 118 1.15 19.22 -21.22
C SER A 118 0.23 19.67 -20.08
N LYS A 119 0.33 20.94 -19.65
CA LYS A 119 -0.53 21.49 -18.60
C LYS A 119 -2.01 21.53 -19.00
N TYR A 120 -2.30 21.83 -20.27
CA TYR A 120 -3.67 21.92 -20.77
C TYR A 120 -4.33 20.53 -20.80
N TYR A 121 -3.60 19.51 -21.24
CA TYR A 121 -4.06 18.13 -21.18
C TYR A 121 -4.26 17.63 -19.75
N LEU A 122 -3.34 17.93 -18.82
CA LEU A 122 -3.50 17.61 -17.39
C LEU A 122 -4.81 18.18 -16.81
N ASP A 123 -5.12 19.44 -17.12
CA ASP A 123 -6.38 20.06 -16.69
C ASP A 123 -7.62 19.32 -17.25
N ARG A 124 -7.55 18.80 -18.48
CA ARG A 124 -8.65 18.05 -19.11
C ARG A 124 -8.80 16.61 -18.65
N PHE A 125 -7.70 15.96 -18.29
CA PHE A 125 -7.75 14.67 -17.61
C PHE A 125 -8.03 14.80 -16.11
N ASN A 126 -8.08 16.03 -15.58
CA ASN A 126 -8.19 16.32 -14.14
C ASN A 126 -7.05 15.63 -13.35
N GLN A 127 -5.83 15.77 -13.85
CA GLN A 127 -4.60 15.18 -13.33
C GLN A 127 -3.63 16.28 -12.90
N SER A 128 -2.81 16.00 -11.89
CA SER A 128 -1.80 16.95 -11.40
C SER A 128 -0.38 16.63 -11.89
N SER A 129 -0.16 15.44 -12.46
CA SER A 129 1.12 14.96 -12.96
C SER A 129 0.89 13.85 -13.99
N TRP A 130 1.84 13.65 -14.89
CA TRP A 130 1.89 12.53 -15.85
C TRP A 130 2.51 11.26 -15.25
N THR A 131 3.19 11.38 -14.11
CA THR A 131 3.54 10.25 -13.27
C THR A 131 2.49 10.11 -12.17
N TYR A 132 1.62 9.11 -12.29
CA TYR A 132 0.53 8.89 -11.33
C TYR A 132 0.06 7.45 -11.37
N SER A 133 -0.71 7.04 -10.36
CA SER A 133 -1.30 5.71 -10.31
C SER A 133 -2.73 5.73 -9.79
N PHE A 134 -3.48 4.68 -10.08
CA PHE A 134 -4.83 4.47 -9.57
C PHE A 134 -5.22 2.98 -9.59
N ASP A 135 -6.14 2.62 -8.70
CA ASP A 135 -6.68 1.26 -8.60
C ASP A 135 -8.10 1.21 -9.18
N SER A 136 -8.41 0.18 -9.97
CA SER A 136 -9.76 -0.10 -10.45
C SER A 136 -9.98 -1.60 -10.61
N ASN A 137 -11.05 -2.13 -9.99
CA ASN A 137 -11.50 -3.52 -10.11
C ASN A 137 -10.39 -4.57 -9.94
N GLY A 138 -9.55 -4.38 -8.92
CA GLY A 138 -8.43 -5.28 -8.61
C GLY A 138 -7.27 -5.21 -9.58
N THR A 139 -7.19 -4.15 -10.39
CA THR A 139 -6.04 -3.81 -11.22
C THR A 139 -5.45 -2.50 -10.75
N HIS A 140 -4.14 -2.46 -10.61
CA HIS A 140 -3.38 -1.24 -10.37
C HIS A 140 -2.80 -0.74 -11.67
N PHE A 141 -3.05 0.53 -11.98
CA PHE A 141 -2.57 1.20 -13.17
C PHE A 141 -1.54 2.26 -12.80
N LEU A 142 -0.38 2.22 -13.45
CA LEU A 142 0.72 3.17 -13.23
C LEU A 142 1.12 3.85 -14.55
N ALA A 143 0.93 5.18 -14.60
CA ALA A 143 1.44 6.04 -15.67
C ALA A 143 2.87 6.46 -15.37
N ILE A 144 3.76 6.36 -16.37
CA ILE A 144 5.14 6.87 -16.29
C ILE A 144 5.35 7.89 -17.43
N ASP A 145 5.98 9.01 -17.11
CA ASP A 145 6.35 10.08 -18.04
C ASP A 145 7.77 9.82 -18.57
N PRO A 146 7.94 9.43 -19.85
CA PRO A 146 9.26 9.13 -20.39
C PRO A 146 10.12 10.40 -20.64
N TYR A 147 9.54 11.60 -20.56
CA TYR A 147 10.17 12.86 -20.95
C TYR A 147 10.83 13.63 -19.80
N ILE A 148 10.69 13.15 -18.56
CA ILE A 148 11.34 13.71 -17.37
C ILE A 148 12.47 12.81 -16.86
N ASP A 149 13.30 13.31 -15.94
CA ASP A 149 14.40 12.52 -15.36
C ASP A 149 13.87 11.21 -14.77
N TYR A 150 14.37 10.09 -15.29
CA TYR A 150 13.95 8.73 -14.93
C TYR A 150 15.08 7.90 -14.31
N LYS A 151 16.26 8.48 -14.08
CA LYS A 151 17.39 7.76 -13.46
C LYS A 151 17.02 7.30 -12.05
N ASN A 152 17.74 6.31 -11.52
CA ASN A 152 17.42 5.66 -10.24
C ASN A 152 17.30 6.60 -9.01
N SER A 153 17.82 7.83 -9.09
CA SER A 153 17.74 8.86 -8.05
C SER A 153 16.66 9.92 -8.31
N SER A 154 15.96 9.87 -9.43
CA SER A 154 14.98 10.87 -9.83
C SER A 154 13.71 10.74 -9.01
N ALA A 155 12.97 11.85 -8.89
CA ALA A 155 11.69 11.86 -8.18
C ALA A 155 10.68 10.87 -8.81
N GLN A 156 10.68 10.76 -10.14
CA GLN A 156 9.83 9.81 -10.86
C GLN A 156 10.21 8.37 -10.54
N TYR A 157 11.49 8.01 -10.67
CA TYR A 157 11.92 6.63 -10.43
C TYR A 157 11.55 6.17 -9.01
N ILE A 158 11.77 7.05 -8.02
CA ILE A 158 11.45 6.72 -6.64
C ILE A 158 9.93 6.64 -6.42
N PHE A 159 9.13 7.49 -7.08
CA PHE A 159 7.68 7.35 -7.09
C PHE A 159 7.26 5.98 -7.65
N VAL A 160 7.70 5.65 -8.87
CA VAL A 160 7.38 4.39 -9.58
C VAL A 160 7.79 3.17 -8.75
N GLN A 161 9.01 3.17 -8.20
CA GLN A 161 9.48 2.08 -7.34
C GLN A 161 8.59 1.89 -6.11
N ASN A 162 8.22 2.97 -5.44
CA ASN A 162 7.39 2.88 -4.24
C ASN A 162 5.96 2.49 -4.55
N ASP A 163 5.44 2.96 -5.68
CA ASP A 163 4.08 2.70 -6.13
C ASP A 163 3.91 1.23 -6.55
N LEU A 164 4.78 0.71 -7.42
CA LEU A 164 4.81 -0.71 -7.79
C LEU A 164 5.03 -1.63 -6.59
N LYS A 165 5.86 -1.22 -5.63
CA LYS A 165 6.05 -1.95 -4.37
C LYS A 165 4.75 -2.06 -3.57
N LYS A 166 3.98 -0.98 -3.49
CA LYS A 166 2.67 -0.98 -2.80
C LYS A 166 1.64 -1.83 -3.54
N ALA A 167 1.60 -1.71 -4.87
CA ALA A 167 0.67 -2.42 -5.73
C ALA A 167 0.89 -3.94 -5.68
N SER A 168 2.14 -4.38 -5.85
CA SER A 168 2.53 -5.79 -5.81
C SER A 168 2.32 -6.45 -4.46
N ALA A 169 2.39 -5.68 -3.37
CA ALA A 169 2.09 -6.15 -2.02
C ALA A 169 0.60 -6.12 -1.66
N ASN A 170 -0.28 -5.55 -2.49
CA ASN A 170 -1.70 -5.40 -2.16
C ASN A 170 -2.51 -6.64 -2.60
N PRO A 171 -3.07 -7.45 -1.68
CA PRO A 171 -3.78 -8.68 -2.03
C PRO A 171 -5.12 -8.44 -2.76
N TYR A 172 -5.61 -7.20 -2.76
CA TYR A 172 -6.77 -6.81 -3.57
C TYR A 172 -6.39 -6.42 -5.00
N ILE A 173 -5.10 -6.23 -5.28
CA ILE A 173 -4.56 -5.99 -6.62
C ILE A 173 -4.07 -7.31 -7.17
N LYS A 174 -4.78 -7.80 -8.18
CA LYS A 174 -4.44 -9.01 -8.90
C LYS A 174 -3.62 -8.73 -10.15
N TRP A 175 -3.81 -7.56 -10.77
CA TRP A 175 -3.13 -7.18 -12.00
C TRP A 175 -2.39 -5.85 -11.83
N ILE A 176 -1.17 -5.76 -12.35
CA ILE A 176 -0.41 -4.51 -12.40
C ILE A 176 -0.14 -4.17 -13.86
N VAL A 177 -0.63 -3.02 -14.28
CA VAL A 177 -0.52 -2.51 -15.65
C VAL A 177 0.24 -1.19 -15.62
N VAL A 178 1.42 -1.17 -16.23
CA VAL A 178 2.16 0.06 -16.49
C VAL A 178 1.76 0.59 -17.85
N PHE A 179 1.62 1.90 -17.99
CA PHE A 179 1.39 2.54 -19.29
C PHE A 179 2.20 3.84 -19.44
N MET A 180 2.68 4.07 -20.65
CA MET A 180 3.51 5.21 -21.03
C MET A 180 3.46 5.39 -22.55
N HIS A 181 4.13 6.41 -23.10
CA HIS A 181 4.15 6.61 -24.54
C HIS A 181 5.25 5.81 -25.25
N GLU A 182 6.52 5.91 -24.80
CA GLU A 182 7.66 5.38 -25.57
C GLU A 182 7.91 3.87 -25.37
N PRO A 183 8.22 3.11 -26.44
CA PRO A 183 8.44 1.67 -26.34
C PRO A 183 9.75 1.24 -25.69
N MET A 184 9.71 0.34 -24.69
CA MET A 184 10.89 -0.34 -24.14
C MET A 184 11.38 -1.50 -25.01
N TYR A 185 10.45 -2.21 -25.68
CA TYR A 185 10.71 -3.33 -26.58
C TYR A 185 9.83 -3.23 -27.82
N ALA A 186 10.45 -3.22 -28.99
CA ALA A 186 9.79 -3.20 -30.29
C ALA A 186 10.80 -3.52 -31.40
N SER A 187 10.32 -3.99 -32.54
CA SER A 187 11.02 -3.81 -33.81
C SER A 187 11.25 -2.32 -34.04
N CYS A 188 12.48 -1.94 -34.40
CA CYS A 188 12.75 -0.55 -34.74
C CYS A 188 11.92 -0.16 -35.98
N SER A 189 11.34 1.04 -35.91
CA SER A 189 10.54 1.62 -36.98
C SER A 189 11.13 2.99 -37.36
N SER A 190 10.33 4.04 -37.54
CA SER A 190 10.82 5.43 -37.52
C SER A 190 11.47 5.80 -36.19
N HIS A 191 11.06 5.12 -35.10
CA HIS A 191 11.63 5.23 -33.77
C HIS A 191 12.06 3.85 -33.26
N CYS A 192 13.26 3.79 -32.67
CA CYS A 192 13.79 2.59 -32.05
C CYS A 192 13.43 2.57 -30.55
N PRO A 193 13.42 1.40 -29.88
CA PRO A 193 13.11 1.31 -28.46
C PRO A 193 14.06 2.09 -27.55
N GLU A 194 13.51 2.72 -26.52
CA GLU A 194 14.24 3.54 -25.57
C GLU A 194 15.06 2.70 -24.60
N SER A 195 16.35 2.61 -24.91
CA SER A 195 17.24 1.63 -24.30
C SER A 195 17.64 2.00 -22.87
N GLU A 196 17.89 3.27 -22.58
CA GLU A 196 18.23 3.72 -21.23
C GLU A 196 17.03 3.63 -20.27
N PHE A 197 15.84 4.02 -20.76
CA PHE A 197 14.60 3.89 -20.02
C PHE A 197 14.30 2.42 -19.72
N ARG A 198 14.43 1.53 -20.71
CA ARG A 198 14.30 0.08 -20.55
C ARG A 198 15.20 -0.46 -19.44
N ASN A 199 16.48 -0.13 -19.51
CA ASN A 199 17.49 -0.64 -18.58
C ASN A 199 17.26 -0.15 -17.15
N THR A 200 16.54 0.96 -16.99
CA THR A 200 16.21 1.54 -15.70
C THR A 200 14.97 0.87 -15.10
N TYR A 201 13.90 0.70 -15.88
CA TYR A 201 12.60 0.26 -15.34
C TYR A 201 12.27 -1.22 -15.48
N HIS A 202 12.77 -1.95 -16.49
CA HIS A 202 12.47 -3.38 -16.61
C HIS A 202 12.91 -4.18 -15.37
N PRO A 203 14.12 -3.98 -14.79
CA PRO A 203 14.48 -4.66 -13.54
C PRO A 203 13.49 -4.40 -12.39
N LEU A 204 12.89 -3.21 -12.37
CA LEU A 204 11.90 -2.81 -11.38
C LEU A 204 10.54 -3.48 -11.62
N PHE A 205 10.18 -3.65 -12.89
CA PHE A 205 8.95 -4.32 -13.30
C PHE A 205 9.01 -5.82 -12.98
N ASP A 206 10.16 -6.46 -13.20
CA ASP A 206 10.45 -7.83 -12.77
C ASP A 206 10.31 -7.96 -11.25
N GLN A 207 10.95 -7.04 -10.51
CA GLN A 207 10.94 -7.07 -9.05
C GLN A 207 9.53 -7.02 -8.45
N TYR A 208 8.60 -6.30 -9.09
CA TYR A 208 7.25 -6.08 -8.58
C TYR A 208 6.17 -6.79 -9.39
N ASN A 209 6.53 -7.79 -10.20
CA ASN A 209 5.60 -8.63 -10.94
C ASN A 209 4.56 -7.82 -11.72
N VAL A 210 5.01 -6.80 -12.45
CA VAL A 210 4.16 -6.13 -13.44
C VAL A 210 3.63 -7.20 -14.40
N ASP A 211 2.39 -7.06 -14.86
CA ASP A 211 1.79 -8.04 -15.78
C ASP A 211 1.89 -7.55 -17.22
N LEU A 212 1.47 -6.30 -17.44
CA LEU A 212 1.45 -5.67 -18.76
C LEU A 212 2.15 -4.32 -18.74
N VAL A 213 2.81 -4.00 -19.85
CA VAL A 213 3.35 -2.68 -20.14
C VAL A 213 2.76 -2.20 -21.47
N LEU A 214 1.97 -1.12 -21.44
CA LEU A 214 1.23 -0.58 -22.57
C LEU A 214 1.90 0.70 -23.09
N GLN A 215 2.18 0.77 -24.39
CA GLN A 215 2.99 1.82 -25.02
C GLN A 215 2.39 2.27 -26.37
N GLY A 216 2.65 3.51 -26.78
CA GLY A 216 2.26 4.09 -28.07
C GLY A 216 3.48 4.38 -28.95
N HIS A 217 3.53 5.59 -29.52
CA HIS A 217 4.62 6.24 -30.27
C HIS A 217 4.94 5.61 -31.63
N ASN A 218 5.16 4.31 -31.64
CA ASN A 218 5.34 3.56 -32.88
C ASN A 218 3.96 3.32 -33.49
N HIS A 219 3.72 3.85 -34.68
CA HIS A 219 2.41 3.78 -35.36
C HIS A 219 2.14 2.37 -35.94
N ASN A 220 2.08 1.37 -35.08
CA ASN A 220 1.89 -0.04 -35.38
C ASN A 220 1.40 -0.78 -34.13
N TYR A 221 1.04 -2.05 -34.30
CA TYR A 221 0.80 -2.96 -33.19
C TYR A 221 1.97 -3.91 -33.04
N GLN A 222 2.46 -4.11 -31.82
CA GLN A 222 3.45 -5.14 -31.51
C GLN A 222 3.16 -5.77 -30.14
N ARG A 223 3.40 -7.07 -30.03
CA ARG A 223 3.28 -7.79 -28.75
C ARG A 223 4.46 -8.72 -28.54
N THR A 224 5.03 -8.65 -27.36
CA THR A 224 6.12 -9.53 -26.91
C THR A 224 5.59 -10.85 -26.31
N SER A 225 6.48 -11.83 -26.14
CA SER A 225 6.28 -12.91 -25.16
C SER A 225 6.47 -12.36 -23.75
N PRO A 226 6.14 -13.08 -22.65
CA PRO A 226 6.54 -12.65 -21.31
C PRO A 226 8.07 -12.56 -21.22
N LEU A 227 8.57 -11.38 -20.82
CA LEU A 227 9.99 -11.05 -20.80
C LEU A 227 10.50 -10.86 -19.37
N GLU A 228 11.73 -11.30 -19.14
CA GLU A 228 12.55 -10.96 -17.97
C GLU A 228 13.79 -10.18 -18.43
N PHE A 229 14.24 -9.24 -17.61
CA PHE A 229 15.37 -8.39 -17.91
C PHE A 229 16.69 -9.18 -17.97
N ASN A 230 17.38 -9.10 -19.10
CA ASN A 230 18.71 -9.68 -19.26
C ASN A 230 19.80 -8.66 -18.96
N THR A 231 20.36 -8.68 -17.74
CA THR A 231 21.42 -7.75 -17.33
C THR A 231 22.68 -7.80 -18.22
N ASN A 232 22.95 -8.94 -18.86
CA ASN A 232 24.13 -9.10 -19.72
C ASN A 232 23.89 -8.66 -21.17
N ASN A 233 22.62 -8.61 -21.60
CA ASN A 233 22.24 -8.20 -22.95
C ASN A 233 20.80 -7.64 -22.93
N PRO A 234 20.59 -6.40 -22.46
CA PRO A 234 19.25 -5.84 -22.26
C PRO A 234 18.38 -5.77 -23.51
N ASP A 235 19.01 -5.69 -24.69
CA ASP A 235 18.35 -5.69 -26.00
C ASP A 235 17.80 -7.07 -26.39
N ASN A 236 18.28 -8.13 -25.72
CA ASN A 236 17.86 -9.51 -25.90
C ASN A 236 17.37 -10.09 -24.55
N PRO A 237 16.14 -9.75 -24.14
CA PRO A 237 15.54 -10.22 -22.89
C PRO A 237 15.40 -11.74 -22.86
N ILE A 238 15.24 -12.29 -21.67
CA ILE A 238 14.92 -13.71 -21.48
C ILE A 238 13.43 -13.89 -21.77
N ILE A 239 13.08 -14.88 -22.59
CA ILE A 239 11.69 -15.22 -22.92
C ILE A 239 11.24 -16.33 -21.96
N TYR A 240 10.23 -16.06 -21.13
CA TYR A 240 9.83 -16.98 -20.07
C TYR A 240 8.98 -18.17 -20.55
N SER A 241 8.25 -17.98 -21.64
CA SER A 241 7.35 -19.00 -22.15
C SER A 241 7.43 -19.10 -23.68
N PRO A 242 7.48 -20.32 -24.24
CA PRO A 242 7.31 -20.53 -25.68
C PRO A 242 5.83 -20.47 -26.10
N GLU A 243 4.89 -20.45 -25.15
CA GLU A 243 3.47 -20.23 -25.44
C GLU A 243 3.28 -18.86 -26.06
N ARG A 244 2.35 -18.74 -27.01
CA ARG A 244 2.15 -17.48 -27.75
C ARG A 244 0.93 -16.70 -27.32
N ASN A 245 -0.13 -17.40 -26.87
CA ASN A 245 -1.46 -16.80 -26.70
C ASN A 245 -2.15 -17.14 -25.36
N ASN A 246 -1.73 -18.18 -24.64
CA ASN A 246 -2.37 -18.54 -23.36
C ASN A 246 -1.30 -18.80 -22.33
N TYR A 247 -1.26 -17.96 -21.30
CA TYR A 247 -0.27 -18.00 -20.25
C TYR A 247 -0.94 -18.34 -18.92
N THR A 248 -0.32 -19.21 -18.13
CA THR A 248 -0.78 -19.53 -16.77
C THR A 248 0.34 -19.18 -15.81
N ASN A 249 0.11 -18.21 -14.92
CA ASN A 249 1.12 -17.66 -14.01
C ASN A 249 2.48 -17.42 -14.73
N PRO A 250 2.52 -16.72 -15.88
CA PRO A 250 3.81 -16.43 -16.51
C PRO A 250 4.66 -15.60 -15.56
N GLU A 251 5.94 -15.91 -15.47
CA GLU A 251 6.90 -14.98 -14.90
C GLU A 251 7.35 -14.04 -16.04
N GLY A 252 7.60 -12.77 -15.73
CA GLY A 252 7.92 -11.73 -16.71
C GLY A 252 6.71 -11.00 -17.31
N GLN A 253 6.94 -9.76 -17.77
CA GLN A 253 5.89 -8.85 -18.27
C GLN A 253 5.65 -9.04 -19.77
N ILE A 254 4.42 -8.80 -20.22
CA ILE A 254 4.12 -8.63 -21.66
C ILE A 254 4.09 -7.14 -22.00
N TYR A 255 4.97 -6.74 -22.91
CA TYR A 255 5.02 -5.42 -23.50
C TYR A 255 4.19 -5.36 -24.79
N LEU A 256 3.36 -4.33 -24.90
CA LEU A 256 2.49 -4.07 -26.04
C LEU A 256 2.67 -2.65 -26.55
N VAL A 257 2.89 -2.52 -27.87
CA VAL A 257 2.79 -1.26 -28.60
C VAL A 257 1.41 -1.22 -29.26
N VAL A 258 0.63 -0.17 -28.99
CA VAL A 258 -0.73 0.04 -29.49
C VAL A 258 -0.88 1.48 -30.02
N GLY A 259 0.10 1.94 -30.81
CA GLY A 259 0.07 3.25 -31.46
C GLY A 259 -0.79 3.29 -32.73
N THR A 260 -1.97 2.66 -32.68
CA THR A 260 -2.82 2.43 -33.85
C THR A 260 -4.03 3.35 -33.90
N GLY A 261 -3.94 4.52 -33.26
CA GLY A 261 -5.02 5.51 -33.15
C GLY A 261 -5.37 6.25 -34.44
N GLY A 262 -4.59 6.09 -35.52
CA GLY A 262 -4.94 6.59 -36.84
C GLY A 262 -3.81 7.29 -37.61
N ARG A 263 -2.66 7.55 -36.97
CA ARG A 263 -1.49 8.13 -37.62
C ARG A 263 -0.87 7.16 -38.62
N GLU A 264 -0.34 7.69 -39.73
CA GLU A 264 0.22 6.85 -40.81
C GLU A 264 1.36 5.96 -40.29
N GLY A 265 1.31 4.69 -40.70
CA GLY A 265 2.11 3.62 -40.13
C GLY A 265 3.61 3.77 -40.37
N SER A 266 4.41 3.41 -39.36
CA SER A 266 5.86 3.37 -39.49
C SER A 266 6.27 2.05 -40.17
N SER A 267 7.05 2.13 -41.25
CA SER A 267 7.68 0.92 -41.84
C SER A 267 8.58 0.26 -40.81
N LEU A 268 8.45 -1.05 -40.62
CA LEU A 268 9.32 -1.83 -39.73
C LEU A 268 10.62 -2.20 -40.44
N ASP A 269 11.72 -2.25 -39.70
CA ASP A 269 12.95 -2.85 -40.20
C ASP A 269 12.74 -4.34 -40.54
N SER A 270 13.51 -4.82 -41.50
CA SER A 270 13.54 -6.18 -42.02
C SER A 270 13.89 -7.26 -40.98
N SER A 271 14.54 -6.91 -39.86
CA SER A 271 14.89 -7.85 -38.81
C SER A 271 13.87 -7.81 -37.66
N VAL A 272 13.17 -8.92 -37.45
CA VAL A 272 12.18 -9.07 -36.38
C VAL A 272 12.86 -9.65 -35.14
N PRO A 273 12.85 -8.96 -33.99
CA PRO A 273 13.39 -9.51 -32.75
C PRO A 273 12.68 -10.79 -32.33
N GLY A 274 13.45 -11.77 -31.84
CA GLY A 274 12.93 -13.10 -31.48
C GLY A 274 11.94 -13.12 -30.31
N TYR A 275 11.86 -12.03 -29.53
CA TYR A 275 10.94 -11.88 -28.41
C TYR A 275 9.53 -11.44 -28.82
N LEU A 276 9.32 -11.01 -30.08
CA LEU A 276 8.00 -10.60 -30.56
C LEU A 276 7.15 -11.82 -30.94
N VAL A 277 5.93 -11.87 -30.40
CA VAL A 277 4.92 -12.84 -30.79
C VAL A 277 4.21 -12.40 -32.05
N THR A 278 3.88 -11.13 -32.19
CA THR A 278 3.22 -10.61 -33.39
C THR A 278 3.50 -9.12 -33.56
N GLN A 279 3.37 -8.66 -34.80
CA GLN A 279 3.43 -7.26 -35.16
C GLN A 279 2.61 -7.00 -36.44
N PHE A 280 1.98 -5.84 -36.53
CA PHE A 280 1.19 -5.42 -37.68
C PHE A 280 1.50 -3.95 -38.00
N THR A 281 1.71 -3.63 -39.27
CA THR A 281 1.82 -2.25 -39.78
C THR A 281 0.55 -1.86 -40.52
N ASP A 282 0.37 -0.56 -40.78
CA ASP A 282 -0.70 -0.02 -41.63
C ASP A 282 -2.11 -0.42 -41.17
N ILE A 283 -2.29 -0.48 -39.85
CA ILE A 283 -3.54 -0.88 -39.21
C ILE A 283 -4.01 0.18 -38.22
N ILE A 284 -5.33 0.29 -38.09
CA ILE A 284 -6.02 1.15 -37.15
C ILE A 284 -6.83 0.25 -36.24
N GLY A 285 -6.79 0.51 -34.94
CA GLY A 285 -7.41 -0.37 -33.97
C GLY A 285 -7.08 -0.02 -32.54
N TYR A 286 -7.53 -0.86 -31.63
CA TYR A 286 -7.33 -0.71 -30.19
C TYR A 286 -7.25 -2.08 -29.52
N LEU A 287 -6.64 -2.11 -28.34
CA LEU A 287 -6.56 -3.29 -27.51
C LEU A 287 -7.64 -3.22 -26.43
N ASP A 288 -8.47 -4.26 -26.35
CA ASP A 288 -9.53 -4.47 -25.37
C ASP A 288 -9.08 -5.52 -24.37
N ILE A 289 -9.17 -5.23 -23.07
CA ILE A 289 -8.67 -6.11 -22.02
C ILE A 289 -9.77 -6.33 -20.98
N SER A 290 -10.33 -7.54 -21.00
CA SER A 290 -11.40 -7.97 -20.11
C SER A 290 -10.86 -8.83 -18.97
N LEU A 291 -11.27 -8.51 -17.74
CA LEU A 291 -11.08 -9.37 -16.57
C LEU A 291 -12.27 -10.32 -16.43
N ILE A 292 -12.03 -11.59 -16.74
CA ILE A 292 -13.04 -12.65 -16.70
C ILE A 292 -12.74 -13.65 -15.59
N ASN A 293 -13.67 -14.57 -15.31
CA ASN A 293 -13.53 -15.59 -14.27
C ASN A 293 -13.21 -14.98 -12.89
N ASN A 294 -14.07 -14.08 -12.39
CA ASN A 294 -13.86 -13.35 -11.13
C ASN A 294 -12.52 -12.57 -11.08
N GLY A 295 -12.05 -12.11 -12.24
CA GLY A 295 -10.79 -11.40 -12.38
C GLY A 295 -9.55 -12.29 -12.39
N ASP A 296 -9.67 -13.61 -12.33
CA ASP A 296 -8.54 -14.55 -12.39
C ASP A 296 -7.87 -14.61 -13.77
N THR A 297 -8.59 -14.19 -14.82
CA THR A 297 -8.07 -14.22 -16.18
C THR A 297 -8.18 -12.85 -16.83
N LEU A 298 -7.03 -12.32 -17.24
CA LEU A 298 -6.94 -11.20 -18.15
C LEU A 298 -7.01 -11.74 -19.57
N LYS A 299 -8.02 -11.35 -20.34
CA LYS A 299 -8.17 -11.68 -21.76
C LYS A 299 -8.05 -10.42 -22.59
N ALA A 300 -7.10 -10.40 -23.52
CA ALA A 300 -6.83 -9.28 -24.39
C ALA A 300 -7.19 -9.61 -25.84
N ASN A 301 -7.91 -8.72 -26.50
CA ASN A 301 -8.24 -8.77 -27.92
C ASN A 301 -7.78 -7.47 -28.59
N TYR A 302 -6.95 -7.58 -29.62
CA TYR A 302 -6.66 -6.44 -30.49
C TYR A 302 -7.69 -6.42 -31.63
N TYR A 303 -8.53 -5.38 -31.65
CA TYR A 303 -9.55 -5.17 -32.67
C TYR A 303 -9.07 -4.14 -33.69
N ASN A 304 -9.30 -4.41 -34.97
CA ASN A 304 -9.19 -3.37 -36.00
C ASN A 304 -10.41 -2.43 -35.99
N ASP A 305 -10.33 -1.35 -36.78
CA ASP A 305 -11.38 -0.36 -36.97
C ASP A 305 -12.73 -0.92 -37.47
N SER A 306 -12.72 -2.13 -38.04
CA SER A 306 -13.90 -2.88 -38.49
C SER A 306 -14.41 -3.89 -37.44
N ASN A 307 -13.92 -3.83 -36.20
CA ASN A 307 -14.21 -4.76 -35.09
C ASN A 307 -13.82 -6.23 -35.34
N GLY A 308 -12.93 -6.48 -36.29
CA GLY A 308 -12.30 -7.79 -36.48
C GLY A 308 -11.17 -8.00 -35.46
N ILE A 309 -11.15 -9.17 -34.81
CA ILE A 309 -10.04 -9.56 -33.93
C ILE A 309 -8.84 -9.94 -34.78
N MET A 310 -7.74 -9.22 -34.59
CA MET A 310 -6.48 -9.39 -35.30
C MET A 310 -5.45 -10.15 -34.45
N ASP A 311 -5.49 -9.97 -33.13
CA ASP A 311 -4.69 -10.74 -32.17
C ASP A 311 -5.47 -10.98 -30.87
N GLN A 312 -5.14 -12.07 -30.18
CA GLN A 312 -5.78 -12.45 -28.93
C GLN A 312 -4.80 -13.22 -28.04
N PHE A 313 -4.76 -12.85 -26.76
CA PHE A 313 -4.06 -13.64 -25.76
C PHE A 313 -4.78 -13.60 -24.40
N SER A 314 -4.40 -14.49 -23.50
CA SER A 314 -4.89 -14.51 -22.12
C SER A 314 -3.77 -14.83 -21.13
N ILE A 315 -3.89 -14.25 -19.95
CA ILE A 315 -3.09 -14.60 -18.77
C ILE A 315 -4.07 -15.05 -17.69
N THR A 316 -3.88 -16.25 -17.16
CA THR A 316 -4.65 -16.76 -16.02
C THR A 316 -3.75 -16.86 -14.80
N LYS A 317 -4.16 -16.21 -13.71
CA LYS A 317 -3.59 -16.42 -12.38
C LYS A 317 -4.40 -17.50 -11.66
N SER A 318 -3.75 -18.59 -11.22
CA SER A 318 -4.44 -19.72 -10.57
C SER A 318 -3.78 -20.12 -9.25
N ASP A 319 -4.60 -20.33 -8.21
CA ASP A 319 -4.19 -20.73 -6.86
C ASP A 319 -3.59 -22.17 -6.78
N ASN A 320 -3.55 -22.90 -7.91
CA ASN A 320 -3.06 -24.28 -8.00
C ASN A 320 -1.63 -24.40 -8.58
N ALA A 321 -0.87 -23.32 -8.67
CA ALA A 321 0.57 -23.44 -8.83
C ALA A 321 1.16 -23.90 -7.50
N SER A 322 1.45 -25.21 -7.42
CA SER A 322 2.33 -25.81 -6.44
C SER A 322 3.50 -24.86 -6.13
N MET A 323 3.64 -24.46 -4.88
CA MET A 323 4.95 -24.06 -4.36
C MET A 323 5.96 -25.13 -4.82
N PRO A 324 7.11 -24.76 -5.40
CA PRO A 324 8.11 -25.73 -5.79
C PRO A 324 8.49 -26.56 -4.56
N THR A 325 8.06 -27.82 -4.56
CA THR A 325 8.50 -28.86 -3.63
C THR A 325 9.68 -29.56 -4.29
N ASN A 326 10.74 -29.78 -3.50
CA ASN A 326 12.05 -30.35 -3.83
C ASN A 326 13.08 -29.41 -4.47
N ALA A 327 13.63 -28.49 -3.66
CA ALA A 327 15.05 -28.59 -3.37
C ALA A 327 15.20 -29.22 -1.98
N SER A 328 15.70 -30.46 -1.94
CA SER A 328 16.05 -31.17 -0.72
C SER A 328 16.85 -30.27 0.22
N MET A 329 16.31 -30.00 1.41
CA MET A 329 17.05 -29.35 2.49
C MET A 329 18.30 -30.19 2.79
N PRO A 330 19.52 -29.63 2.70
CA PRO A 330 20.65 -30.23 3.38
C PRO A 330 20.38 -30.08 4.88
N THR A 331 20.02 -31.19 5.51
CA THR A 331 20.23 -31.36 6.95
C THR A 331 21.72 -31.14 7.21
N ASN A 332 22.03 -30.12 8.02
CA ASN A 332 23.35 -29.51 8.24
C ASN A 332 23.73 -28.37 7.29
N ALA A 333 23.05 -27.24 7.42
CA ALA A 333 23.69 -25.93 7.31
C ALA A 333 23.03 -24.99 8.32
N SER A 334 23.88 -24.34 9.11
CA SER A 334 23.57 -23.20 9.97
C SER A 334 22.68 -22.15 9.30
N MET A 335 21.90 -21.43 10.12
CA MET A 335 21.07 -20.27 9.75
C MET A 335 21.71 -19.43 8.63
N PRO A 336 20.95 -18.92 7.64
CA PRO A 336 21.39 -17.79 6.86
C PRO A 336 21.42 -16.55 7.77
N THR A 337 22.54 -16.40 8.47
CA THR A 337 23.09 -15.10 8.79
C THR A 337 23.44 -14.43 7.45
N ASN A 338 22.91 -13.23 7.21
CA ASN A 338 23.13 -12.35 6.04
C ASN A 338 22.20 -12.51 4.83
N ALA A 339 20.93 -12.17 5.00
CA ALA A 339 20.38 -11.10 4.16
C ALA A 339 20.30 -9.87 5.05
N SER A 340 21.27 -8.96 4.92
CA SER A 340 21.24 -7.71 5.67
C SER A 340 20.00 -6.94 5.26
N MET A 341 19.03 -6.80 6.17
CA MET A 341 18.02 -5.76 6.05
C MET A 341 18.72 -4.43 5.77
N PRO A 342 18.23 -3.57 4.87
CA PRO A 342 18.76 -2.22 4.74
C PRO A 342 18.70 -1.57 6.12
N THR A 343 19.86 -1.36 6.74
CA THR A 343 19.95 -0.78 8.08
C THR A 343 19.82 0.75 7.98
N THR A 344 18.79 1.23 7.29
CA THR A 344 18.55 2.67 7.19
C THR A 344 18.48 3.20 8.61
N PRO A 345 19.43 4.03 9.03
CA PRO A 345 19.47 4.47 10.42
C PRO A 345 18.30 5.41 10.64
N PHE A 346 17.55 5.17 11.71
CA PHE A 346 16.50 6.10 12.12
C PHE A 346 17.11 7.46 12.46
N SER A 347 16.67 8.51 11.76
CA SER A 347 17.08 9.87 12.01
C SER A 347 16.10 10.56 12.96
N ALA A 348 16.40 10.52 14.25
CA ALA A 348 15.56 11.17 15.27
C ALA A 348 15.41 12.69 15.02
N ASN A 349 16.44 13.37 14.51
CA ASN A 349 16.36 14.79 14.21
C ASN A 349 15.41 15.09 13.04
N PHE A 350 15.40 14.23 12.02
CA PHE A 350 14.49 14.41 10.89
C PHE A 350 13.03 14.13 11.29
N ALA A 351 12.81 13.11 12.12
CA ALA A 351 11.52 12.86 12.74
C ALA A 351 11.06 14.01 13.64
N LYS A 352 11.97 14.68 14.33
CA LYS A 352 11.62 15.89 15.10
C LYS A 352 11.26 17.06 14.19
N SER A 353 11.96 17.25 13.05
CA SER A 353 11.60 18.25 12.05
C SER A 353 10.21 17.98 11.45
N TYR A 354 9.86 16.72 11.22
CA TYR A 354 8.50 16.32 10.83
C TYR A 354 7.47 16.84 11.84
N ILE A 355 7.62 16.56 13.13
CA ILE A 355 6.67 17.02 14.16
C ILE A 355 6.57 18.55 14.18
N VAL A 356 7.70 19.25 14.04
CA VAL A 356 7.72 20.73 13.94
C VAL A 356 6.91 21.22 12.74
N SER A 357 6.98 20.52 11.60
CA SER A 357 6.22 20.90 10.39
C SER A 357 4.71 20.72 10.53
N GLN A 358 4.25 19.88 11.47
CA GLN A 358 2.82 19.67 11.74
C GLN A 358 2.24 20.71 12.70
N PHE A 359 3.06 21.63 13.21
CA PHE A 359 2.65 22.60 14.23
C PHE A 359 1.79 23.72 13.64
N ASP A 360 0.59 23.85 14.18
CA ASP A 360 -0.33 24.95 13.95
C ASP A 360 -0.11 26.02 15.02
N SER A 361 0.38 27.19 14.62
CA SER A 361 0.68 28.28 15.56
C SER A 361 -0.57 28.94 16.15
N ASP A 362 -1.71 28.88 15.47
CA ASP A 362 -2.95 29.51 15.94
C ASP A 362 -3.60 28.65 17.03
N LEU A 363 -3.47 27.33 16.92
CA LEU A 363 -3.96 26.38 17.91
C LEU A 363 -2.91 26.03 18.99
N GLY A 364 -1.63 26.18 18.67
CA GLY A 364 -0.51 25.71 19.47
C GLY A 364 -0.50 24.18 19.61
N LEU A 365 -1.01 23.47 18.61
CA LEU A 365 -1.13 22.00 18.56
C LEU A 365 -0.52 21.48 17.25
N VAL A 366 -0.17 20.20 17.21
CA VAL A 366 0.24 19.49 16.00
C VAL A 366 -0.91 18.70 15.39
N GLN A 367 -0.96 18.65 14.06
CA GLN A 367 -1.88 17.83 13.28
C GLN A 367 -1.55 16.34 13.41
N GLU A 368 -2.55 15.50 13.18
CA GLU A 368 -2.40 14.03 13.22
C GLU A 368 -1.43 13.49 12.15
N PHE A 369 -1.53 14.02 10.93
CA PHE A 369 -0.68 13.74 9.77
C PHE A 369 -0.75 14.92 8.78
N PRO A 370 0.11 14.98 7.75
CA PRO A 370 0.16 16.13 6.84
C PRO A 370 -1.18 16.34 6.13
N SER A 371 -1.66 17.59 6.13
CA SER A 371 -2.96 17.95 5.56
C SER A 371 -4.18 17.39 6.30
N SER A 372 -3.98 16.78 7.48
CA SER A 372 -5.09 16.45 8.37
C SER A 372 -5.69 17.72 8.94
N ASN A 373 -7.02 17.71 9.08
CA ASN A 373 -7.73 18.77 9.78
C ASN A 373 -8.08 18.36 11.22
N ARG A 374 -7.42 17.32 11.75
CA ARG A 374 -7.70 16.71 13.06
C ARG A 374 -6.52 16.92 14.01
N TYR A 375 -6.84 17.34 15.23
CA TYR A 375 -5.86 17.57 16.31
C TYR A 375 -6.22 16.72 17.52
N TRP A 376 -5.43 15.66 17.77
CA TRP A 376 -5.61 14.81 18.94
C TRP A 376 -4.89 15.39 20.15
N LEU A 377 -5.66 15.73 21.19
CA LEU A 377 -5.13 16.41 22.36
C LEU A 377 -4.11 15.57 23.14
N TRP A 378 -4.33 14.26 23.24
CA TRP A 378 -3.57 13.39 24.13
C TRP A 378 -2.51 12.55 23.42
N PRO A 379 -2.86 11.54 22.60
CA PRO A 379 -1.85 10.66 21.99
C PRO A 379 -0.81 11.47 21.20
N ASP A 380 -1.24 12.33 20.28
CA ASP A 380 -0.32 13.05 19.41
C ASP A 380 0.41 14.19 20.13
N ASN A 381 -0.34 15.09 20.77
CA ASN A 381 0.22 16.35 21.25
C ASN A 381 1.05 16.19 22.54
N ILE A 382 0.74 15.24 23.42
CA ILE A 382 1.59 14.93 24.59
C ILE A 382 2.87 14.24 24.15
N LEU A 383 2.77 13.25 23.26
CA LEU A 383 3.94 12.53 22.76
C LEU A 383 4.84 13.45 21.92
N ALA A 384 4.27 14.34 21.10
CA ALA A 384 5.01 15.36 20.37
C ALA A 384 5.72 16.34 21.30
N GLN A 385 5.01 16.82 22.34
CA GLN A 385 5.59 17.67 23.38
C GLN A 385 6.81 16.99 24.00
N LYS A 386 6.69 15.71 24.37
CA LYS A 386 7.80 14.92 24.87
C LYS A 386 8.88 14.80 23.81
N ALA A 387 8.64 14.26 22.63
CA ALA A 387 9.65 14.06 21.59
C ALA A 387 10.48 15.32 21.25
N LEU A 388 9.89 16.52 21.40
CA LEU A 388 10.53 17.81 21.09
C LEU A 388 11.27 18.52 22.24
N GLU A 389 11.15 18.16 23.52
CA GLU A 389 11.67 19.03 24.62
C GLU A 389 13.14 19.46 24.44
N ASP A 390 14.02 18.58 23.96
CA ASP A 390 15.46 18.90 23.77
C ASP A 390 15.80 19.49 22.40
N TYR A 391 14.87 19.39 21.43
CA TYR A 391 15.10 19.82 20.05
C TYR A 391 14.48 21.19 19.77
N ASN A 392 13.28 21.41 20.30
CA ASN A 392 12.58 22.68 20.25
C ASN A 392 11.83 22.94 21.57
N PRO A 393 12.55 23.33 22.65
CA PRO A 393 11.97 23.51 23.98
C PRO A 393 10.83 24.52 24.03
N LYS A 394 10.88 25.57 23.18
CA LYS A 394 9.83 26.60 23.09
C LYS A 394 8.53 26.02 22.53
N MET A 395 8.62 25.27 21.44
CA MET A 395 7.44 24.61 20.86
C MET A 395 6.89 23.53 21.78
N ALA A 396 7.76 22.71 22.40
CA ALA A 396 7.35 21.74 23.41
C ALA A 396 6.61 22.41 24.56
N LYS A 397 7.08 23.57 25.03
CA LYS A 397 6.37 24.35 26.05
C LYS A 397 5.02 24.87 25.55
N SER A 398 4.96 25.38 24.32
CA SER A 398 3.70 25.82 23.71
C SER A 398 2.67 24.68 23.62
N LEU A 399 3.10 23.49 23.17
CA LEU A 399 2.26 22.29 23.10
C LEU A 399 1.74 21.92 24.49
N GLN A 400 2.62 21.92 25.50
CA GLN A 400 2.24 21.64 26.88
C GLN A 400 1.17 22.61 27.38
N ASP A 401 1.36 23.92 27.17
CA ASP A 401 0.45 24.96 27.63
C ASP A 401 -0.90 24.87 26.91
N SER A 402 -0.90 24.62 25.60
CA SER A 402 -2.12 24.36 24.81
C SER A 402 -2.86 23.12 25.30
N VAL A 403 -2.16 22.00 25.51
CA VAL A 403 -2.77 20.77 26.03
C VAL A 403 -3.45 21.02 27.38
N ILE A 404 -2.77 21.71 28.30
CA ILE A 404 -3.33 22.08 29.60
C ILE A 404 -4.57 22.97 29.43
N ASN A 405 -4.51 23.97 28.54
CA ASN A 405 -5.60 24.90 28.33
C ASN A 405 -6.86 24.24 27.76
N TYR A 406 -6.72 23.41 26.72
CA TYR A 406 -7.85 22.66 26.15
C TYR A 406 -8.37 21.60 27.12
N SER A 407 -7.50 20.98 27.93
CA SER A 407 -7.92 20.01 28.94
C SER A 407 -8.82 20.61 30.03
N LYS A 408 -8.73 21.92 30.31
CA LYS A 408 -9.65 22.58 31.26
C LYS A 408 -11.10 22.63 30.76
N LYS A 409 -11.33 22.48 29.46
CA LYS A 409 -12.67 22.55 28.85
C LYS A 409 -13.46 21.24 28.98
N ILE A 410 -12.80 20.16 29.37
CA ILE A 410 -13.39 18.82 29.50
C ILE A 410 -13.41 18.41 30.97
N SER A 411 -14.55 17.88 31.43
CA SER A 411 -14.72 17.34 32.78
C SER A 411 -14.21 15.90 32.92
N SER A 412 -13.60 15.36 31.87
CA SER A 412 -13.06 13.99 31.82
C SER A 412 -11.67 13.90 32.44
N ASN A 413 -11.42 12.85 33.22
CA ASN A 413 -10.09 12.53 33.73
C ASN A 413 -9.11 12.31 32.58
N PHE A 414 -7.90 12.88 32.72
CA PHE A 414 -6.80 12.77 31.77
C PHE A 414 -6.39 11.30 31.62
N PRO A 415 -6.52 10.68 30.44
CA PRO A 415 -6.68 9.22 30.41
C PRO A 415 -5.43 8.41 30.08
N TYR A 416 -4.36 9.04 29.59
CA TYR A 416 -3.08 8.35 29.44
C TYR A 416 -2.20 8.58 30.66
N ALA A 417 -2.61 8.11 31.84
CA ALA A 417 -1.77 8.16 33.03
C ALA A 417 -0.40 7.49 32.80
N ALA A 418 -0.36 6.47 31.92
CA ALA A 418 0.86 5.86 31.44
C ALA A 418 1.79 6.83 30.72
N LEU A 419 1.31 7.87 30.04
CA LEU A 419 2.13 8.79 29.24
C LEU A 419 2.33 10.15 29.92
N THR A 420 1.83 10.31 31.16
CA THR A 420 1.64 11.61 31.80
C THR A 420 1.98 11.57 33.29
N GLU A 421 2.19 12.72 33.91
CA GLU A 421 2.56 12.76 35.34
C GLU A 421 1.38 12.48 36.28
N ASN A 422 0.14 12.44 35.76
CA ASN A 422 -1.06 12.24 36.54
C ASN A 422 -1.44 10.75 36.66
N LEU A 423 -1.11 10.14 37.80
CA LEU A 423 -1.38 8.72 38.09
C LEU A 423 -2.77 8.43 38.68
N ASN A 424 -3.69 9.40 38.69
CA ASN A 424 -5.02 9.22 39.27
C ASN A 424 -6.01 8.45 38.37
N ALA A 425 -5.57 7.90 37.23
CA ALA A 425 -6.44 7.08 36.36
C ALA A 425 -6.57 5.66 36.91
N THR A 426 -7.78 5.08 36.86
CA THR A 426 -8.09 3.81 37.53
C THR A 426 -8.41 2.65 36.58
N SER A 427 -8.27 2.81 35.26
CA SER A 427 -8.59 1.75 34.28
C SER A 427 -8.17 2.10 32.85
N PHE A 428 -7.81 1.10 32.02
CA PHE A 428 -7.62 1.25 30.57
C PHE A 428 -8.86 0.75 29.86
N LYS A 429 -9.83 1.64 29.73
CA LYS A 429 -11.13 1.35 29.16
C LYS A 429 -11.14 1.55 27.64
N SER A 430 -12.11 0.96 26.96
CA SER A 430 -12.38 1.34 25.57
C SER A 430 -12.71 2.83 25.45
N VAL A 431 -12.29 3.43 24.34
CA VAL A 431 -12.30 4.88 24.11
C VAL A 431 -13.52 5.32 23.31
N LYS A 432 -14.05 6.50 23.62
CA LYS A 432 -14.96 7.26 22.76
C LYS A 432 -14.34 8.59 22.37
N GLU A 433 -14.43 8.96 21.10
CA GLU A 433 -14.02 10.30 20.65
C GLU A 433 -14.98 11.37 21.20
N ILE A 434 -14.42 12.45 21.76
CA ILE A 434 -15.16 13.64 22.20
C ILE A 434 -14.61 14.89 21.50
N PRO A 435 -15.46 15.68 20.81
CA PRO A 435 -15.05 16.97 20.26
C PRO A 435 -14.89 17.98 21.40
N ILE A 436 -13.72 18.62 21.49
CA ILE A 436 -13.43 19.70 22.44
C ILE A 436 -13.79 21.05 21.82
N ASP A 437 -13.53 21.18 20.52
CA ASP A 437 -13.88 22.32 19.69
C ASP A 437 -14.13 21.79 18.27
N SER A 438 -15.41 21.64 17.90
CA SER A 438 -15.81 21.03 16.64
C SER A 438 -15.52 21.93 15.43
N GLU A 439 -15.53 23.24 15.62
CA GLU A 439 -15.16 24.21 14.57
C GLU A 439 -13.65 24.13 14.28
N LYS A 440 -12.84 24.00 15.33
CA LYS A 440 -11.38 23.84 15.22
C LYS A 440 -10.93 22.38 15.08
N LYS A 441 -11.88 21.43 15.05
CA LYS A 441 -11.64 19.99 14.89
C LYS A 441 -10.60 19.42 15.88
N ILE A 442 -10.73 19.84 17.14
CA ILE A 442 -9.90 19.37 18.25
C ILE A 442 -10.65 18.26 18.97
N PHE A 443 -9.99 17.11 19.12
CA PHE A 443 -10.60 15.90 19.68
C PHE A 443 -9.79 15.33 20.85
N ALA A 444 -10.50 14.71 21.77
CA ALA A 444 -9.94 13.94 22.87
C ALA A 444 -10.61 12.57 22.97
N SER A 445 -9.97 11.65 23.68
CA SER A 445 -10.33 10.24 23.81
C SER A 445 -10.97 9.98 25.17
N ASP A 446 -12.29 9.93 25.33
CA ASP A 446 -12.95 9.68 26.62
C ASP A 446 -13.03 8.19 26.99
N TYR A 447 -12.55 7.85 28.18
CA TYR A 447 -12.45 6.48 28.69
C TYR A 447 -13.54 6.15 29.72
N ASN A 448 -14.40 7.10 30.09
CA ASN A 448 -15.39 6.89 31.16
C ASN A 448 -16.45 5.83 30.84
N TYR A 449 -16.59 5.45 29.56
CA TYR A 449 -17.68 4.61 29.06
C TYR A 449 -17.30 3.16 28.73
N GLY A 450 -16.02 2.80 28.83
CA GLY A 450 -15.54 1.49 28.39
C GLY A 450 -15.43 0.42 29.48
N ILE A 451 -15.32 -0.83 29.03
CA ILE A 451 -14.92 -1.98 29.85
C ILE A 451 -13.39 -1.94 29.99
N ASP A 452 -12.85 -2.26 31.18
CA ASP A 452 -11.40 -2.37 31.35
C ASP A 452 -10.86 -3.51 30.49
N LEU A 453 -9.93 -3.19 29.60
CA LEU A 453 -9.42 -4.12 28.59
C LEU A 453 -8.37 -5.05 29.20
N SER A 454 -8.37 -6.33 28.84
CA SER A 454 -7.36 -7.27 29.38
C SER A 454 -6.00 -7.07 28.70
N CYS A 455 -4.92 -7.38 29.43
CA CYS A 455 -3.55 -7.31 28.91
C CYS A 455 -3.27 -8.31 27.78
N ASN A 456 -4.14 -9.32 27.58
CA ASN A 456 -3.98 -10.33 26.53
C ASN A 456 -4.84 -10.07 25.28
N GLU A 457 -5.49 -8.91 25.17
CA GLU A 457 -6.33 -8.60 24.01
C GLU A 457 -5.62 -7.74 22.97
N TYR A 458 -4.87 -6.73 23.40
CA TYR A 458 -4.22 -5.75 22.53
C TYR A 458 -2.82 -5.42 23.05
N ALA A 459 -1.81 -5.44 22.18
CA ALA A 459 -0.42 -5.30 22.59
C ALA A 459 -0.11 -3.88 23.11
N ASP A 460 -0.68 -2.84 22.51
CA ASP A 460 -0.60 -1.47 23.01
C ASP A 460 -1.17 -1.33 24.43
N ILE A 461 -2.36 -1.90 24.68
CA ILE A 461 -2.97 -1.95 26.01
C ILE A 461 -2.08 -2.70 27.00
N ALA A 462 -1.49 -3.83 26.59
CA ALA A 462 -0.59 -4.62 27.43
C ALA A 462 0.62 -3.79 27.90
N PHE A 463 1.32 -3.12 26.96
CA PHE A 463 2.50 -2.32 27.28
C PHE A 463 2.17 -1.04 28.03
N LEU A 464 1.07 -0.36 27.70
CA LEU A 464 0.61 0.81 28.42
C LEU A 464 0.20 0.47 29.86
N LYS A 465 -0.51 -0.66 30.08
CA LYS A 465 -0.82 -1.18 31.41
C LYS A 465 0.44 -1.55 32.19
N ALA A 466 1.40 -2.20 31.55
CA ALA A 466 2.68 -2.54 32.17
C ALA A 466 3.42 -1.29 32.68
N LEU A 467 3.55 -0.26 31.83
CA LEU A 467 4.16 1.02 32.20
C LEU A 467 3.45 1.69 33.37
N PHE A 468 2.11 1.72 33.34
CA PHE A 468 1.32 2.33 34.39
C PHE A 468 1.45 1.59 35.73
N LEU A 469 1.27 0.26 35.73
CA LEU A 469 1.37 -0.57 36.93
C LEU A 469 2.78 -0.53 37.53
N TYR A 470 3.80 -0.49 36.67
CA TYR A 470 5.18 -0.34 37.09
C TYR A 470 5.39 0.97 37.86
N ARG A 471 4.83 2.08 37.35
CA ARG A 471 4.88 3.39 38.03
C ARG A 471 4.11 3.45 39.34
N LEU A 472 3.08 2.61 39.50
CA LEU A 472 2.39 2.42 40.78
C LEU A 472 3.16 1.50 41.75
N GLY A 473 4.28 0.91 41.34
CA GLY A 473 5.04 -0.07 42.12
C GLY A 473 4.44 -1.47 42.12
N ASN A 474 3.42 -1.75 41.30
CA ASN A 474 2.83 -3.08 41.17
C ASN A 474 3.61 -3.91 40.14
N ILE A 475 4.84 -4.27 40.53
CA ILE A 475 5.83 -4.90 39.64
C ILE A 475 5.35 -6.25 39.10
N SER A 476 4.66 -7.05 39.91
CA SER A 476 4.20 -8.39 39.51
C SER A 476 3.15 -8.31 38.41
N GLU A 477 2.15 -7.44 38.57
CA GLU A 477 1.08 -7.28 37.58
C GLU A 477 1.60 -6.55 36.34
N ALA A 478 2.49 -5.58 36.52
CA ALA A 478 3.18 -4.92 35.42
C ALA A 478 3.96 -5.92 34.54
N ARG A 479 4.69 -6.85 35.17
CA ARG A 479 5.43 -7.89 34.46
C ARG A 479 4.50 -8.88 33.77
N ASN A 480 3.36 -9.20 34.37
CA ASN A 480 2.36 -10.04 33.73
C ASN A 480 1.86 -9.39 32.43
N CYS A 481 1.43 -8.13 32.48
CA CYS A 481 0.97 -7.41 31.28
C CYS A 481 2.07 -7.24 30.23
N TYR A 482 3.32 -6.99 30.65
CA TYR A 482 4.45 -6.95 29.73
C TYR A 482 4.63 -8.29 28.99
N ASN A 483 4.59 -9.42 29.71
CA ASN A 483 4.76 -10.75 29.14
C ASN A 483 3.61 -11.13 28.19
N GLU A 484 2.36 -10.79 28.53
CA GLU A 484 1.20 -10.99 27.65
C GLU A 484 1.38 -10.21 26.34
N GLY A 485 1.85 -8.96 26.40
CA GLY A 485 2.17 -8.18 25.20
C GLY A 485 3.27 -8.82 24.36
N VAL A 486 4.38 -9.26 24.99
CA VAL A 486 5.48 -9.95 24.28
C VAL A 486 5.01 -11.23 23.61
N ALA A 487 4.10 -11.98 24.23
CA ALA A 487 3.57 -13.23 23.67
C ALA A 487 2.78 -13.02 22.36
N MET A 488 2.34 -11.79 22.08
CA MET A 488 1.70 -11.42 20.81
C MET A 488 2.70 -11.14 19.69
N PHE A 489 4.00 -11.04 19.98
CA PHE A 489 5.03 -10.76 18.97
C PHE A 489 5.42 -12.04 18.22
N ASP A 490 5.33 -12.02 16.89
CA ASP A 490 5.57 -13.19 16.06
C ASP A 490 6.98 -13.23 15.42
N GLY A 491 7.86 -12.30 15.80
CA GLY A 491 9.18 -12.12 15.21
C GLY A 491 9.26 -10.94 14.23
N ILE A 492 8.11 -10.43 13.78
CA ILE A 492 8.04 -9.30 12.83
C ILE A 492 7.29 -8.14 13.49
N GLY A 493 6.10 -8.39 14.04
CA GLY A 493 5.25 -7.41 14.70
C GLY A 493 4.26 -8.05 15.68
N PHE A 494 3.33 -7.27 16.23
CA PHE A 494 2.34 -7.77 17.20
C PHE A 494 1.08 -8.27 16.52
N ARG A 495 0.70 -9.54 16.77
CA ARG A 495 -0.58 -10.15 16.38
C ARG A 495 -1.52 -10.20 17.57
N ASP A 496 -2.44 -9.24 17.63
CA ASP A 496 -3.44 -9.13 18.68
C ASP A 496 -4.89 -9.11 18.13
N LYS A 497 -5.88 -8.85 18.97
CA LYS A 497 -7.30 -8.99 18.63
C LYS A 497 -7.79 -8.01 17.55
N THR A 498 -7.07 -6.93 17.22
CA THR A 498 -7.42 -6.08 16.05
C THR A 498 -7.06 -6.75 14.72
N ILE A 499 -6.12 -7.71 14.73
CA ILE A 499 -5.74 -8.49 13.56
C ILE A 499 -6.71 -9.67 13.45
N SER A 500 -7.80 -9.44 12.73
CA SER A 500 -8.42 -10.53 11.96
C SER A 500 -7.32 -11.17 11.12
N TYR A 501 -7.26 -12.50 11.04
CA TYR A 501 -6.37 -13.29 10.15
C TYR A 501 -6.42 -12.88 8.65
N LYS A 502 -7.10 -11.78 8.31
CA LYS A 502 -7.26 -11.15 6.99
C LYS A 502 -6.45 -9.85 6.79
N ASN A 503 -5.79 -9.31 7.83
CA ASN A 503 -5.01 -8.07 7.73
C ASN A 503 -3.52 -8.39 7.86
N ASP A 504 -2.79 -8.46 6.74
CA ASP A 504 -1.36 -8.81 6.69
C ASP A 504 -0.40 -7.66 7.05
N TYR A 505 -0.79 -6.76 7.96
CA TYR A 505 0.05 -5.65 8.40
C TYR A 505 0.09 -5.52 9.92
N TYR A 506 1.21 -5.00 10.40
CA TYR A 506 1.50 -4.65 11.79
C TYR A 506 1.48 -3.15 11.98
N GLU A 507 1.39 -2.72 13.24
CA GLU A 507 1.43 -1.31 13.60
C GLU A 507 2.79 -0.93 14.21
N THR A 508 3.48 0.03 13.60
CA THR A 508 4.81 0.52 14.02
C THR A 508 4.80 1.04 15.45
N TYR A 509 3.71 1.72 15.84
CA TYR A 509 3.60 2.32 17.17
C TYR A 509 3.58 1.27 18.29
N LYS A 510 3.03 0.07 18.07
CA LYS A 510 3.04 -1.02 19.05
C LYS A 510 4.46 -1.53 19.31
N VAL A 511 5.28 -1.60 18.27
CA VAL A 511 6.72 -1.93 18.40
C VAL A 511 7.49 -0.84 19.14
N ALA A 512 7.22 0.43 18.83
CA ALA A 512 7.81 1.54 19.58
C ALA A 512 7.42 1.51 21.07
N LEU A 513 6.15 1.22 21.39
CA LEU A 513 5.68 1.06 22.76
C LEU A 513 6.36 -0.09 23.49
N TRP A 514 6.60 -1.23 22.83
CA TRP A 514 7.34 -2.35 23.44
C TRP A 514 8.78 -1.97 23.80
N VAL A 515 9.49 -1.27 22.90
CA VAL A 515 10.85 -0.78 23.15
C VAL A 515 10.88 0.17 24.34
N ILE A 516 9.94 1.12 24.39
CA ILE A 516 9.79 2.06 25.51
C ILE A 516 9.50 1.30 26.81
N ALA A 517 8.53 0.39 26.83
CA ALA A 517 8.19 -0.39 28.01
C ALA A 517 9.38 -1.22 28.51
N SER A 518 10.16 -1.78 27.60
CA SER A 518 11.38 -2.52 27.91
C SER A 518 12.43 -1.63 28.60
N LYS A 519 12.66 -0.43 28.08
CA LYS A 519 13.60 0.55 28.63
C LYS A 519 13.19 1.05 30.02
N GLU A 520 11.92 1.41 30.19
CA GLU A 520 11.42 2.00 31.44
C GLU A 520 11.29 0.98 32.58
N THR A 521 10.90 -0.26 32.26
CA THR A 521 10.62 -1.28 33.28
C THR A 521 11.79 -2.24 33.55
N GLY A 522 12.70 -2.41 32.58
CA GLY A 522 13.78 -3.40 32.65
C GLY A 522 13.33 -4.86 32.59
N PHE A 523 12.08 -5.15 32.18
CA PHE A 523 11.52 -6.51 32.21
C PHE A 523 11.98 -7.45 31.09
N GLY A 524 12.76 -6.95 30.15
CA GLY A 524 13.33 -7.70 29.04
C GLY A 524 13.80 -6.73 27.96
N ALA A 525 14.78 -7.12 27.14
CA ALA A 525 15.16 -6.34 25.98
C ALA A 525 14.15 -6.58 24.85
N ALA A 526 13.67 -5.51 24.22
CA ALA A 526 12.85 -5.64 23.02
C ALA A 526 13.71 -6.18 21.87
N ASN A 527 13.34 -7.34 21.33
CA ASN A 527 14.03 -7.96 20.21
C ASN A 527 13.32 -7.61 18.90
N ILE A 528 13.45 -6.34 18.50
CA ILE A 528 12.80 -5.84 17.29
C ILE A 528 13.69 -6.09 16.05
N PRO A 529 13.09 -6.20 14.85
CA PRO A 529 13.83 -6.30 13.61
C PRO A 529 14.82 -5.12 13.47
N PRO A 530 16.13 -5.37 13.21
CA PRO A 530 17.14 -4.32 13.12
C PRO A 530 16.80 -3.26 12.07
N GLY A 531 16.85 -1.98 12.43
CA GLY A 531 16.58 -0.88 11.50
C GLY A 531 15.10 -0.58 11.26
N LEU A 532 14.16 -1.30 11.91
CA LEU A 532 12.72 -1.14 11.69
C LEU A 532 12.26 0.32 11.68
N PHE A 533 12.59 1.12 12.70
CA PHE A 533 12.12 2.50 12.75
C PHE A 533 12.69 3.38 11.63
N GLY A 534 13.93 3.13 11.20
CA GLY A 534 14.51 3.86 10.07
C GLY A 534 13.93 3.41 8.73
N GLN A 535 13.50 2.16 8.62
CA GLN A 535 12.76 1.67 7.47
C GLN A 535 11.32 2.21 7.43
N MET A 536 10.70 2.40 8.60
CA MET A 536 9.38 3.02 8.72
C MET A 536 9.42 4.56 8.66
N GLN A 537 10.61 5.16 8.64
CA GLN A 537 10.78 6.60 8.51
C GLN A 537 10.70 7.00 7.03
N ASP A 538 9.77 7.90 6.74
CA ASP A 538 9.64 8.53 5.44
C ASP A 538 10.89 9.35 5.12
N PRO A 539 11.56 9.07 3.99
CA PRO A 539 12.84 9.71 3.66
C PRO A 539 12.70 11.17 3.19
N TYR A 540 11.48 11.67 2.97
CA TYR A 540 11.21 13.02 2.48
C TYR A 540 10.68 13.93 3.57
N THR A 541 9.79 13.42 4.40
CA THR A 541 9.15 14.21 5.47
C THR A 541 9.82 13.99 6.81
N GLY A 542 10.46 12.83 7.01
CA GLY A 542 11.02 12.39 8.29
C GLY A 542 10.01 11.75 9.24
N GLY A 543 8.70 11.80 8.90
CA GLY A 543 7.64 11.17 9.69
C GLY A 543 7.68 9.65 9.62
N VAL A 544 7.03 8.97 10.55
CA VAL A 544 7.03 7.50 10.63
C VAL A 544 5.66 6.95 10.26
N TYR A 545 5.65 6.02 9.32
CA TYR A 545 4.44 5.33 8.86
C TYR A 545 3.80 4.50 9.98
N THR A 546 2.49 4.62 10.14
CA THR A 546 1.73 3.93 11.20
C THR A 546 1.76 2.41 11.07
N HIS A 547 1.78 1.87 9.85
CA HIS A 547 1.67 0.43 9.61
C HIS A 547 2.79 -0.08 8.70
N TYR A 548 3.02 -1.39 8.76
CA TYR A 548 3.92 -2.09 7.84
C TYR A 548 3.53 -3.55 7.63
N TYR A 549 3.81 -4.09 6.45
CA TYR A 549 3.54 -5.49 6.15
C TYR A 549 4.67 -6.42 6.65
N THR A 550 4.50 -7.73 6.50
CA THR A 550 5.47 -8.75 6.93
C THR A 550 6.85 -8.63 6.30
N ASP A 551 6.94 -8.01 5.13
CA ASP A 551 8.18 -7.71 4.41
C ASP A 551 8.76 -6.31 4.76
N PHE A 552 8.20 -5.64 5.77
CA PHE A 552 8.57 -4.30 6.20
C PHE A 552 8.32 -3.20 5.15
N THR A 553 7.37 -3.39 4.22
CA THR A 553 6.82 -2.29 3.41
C THR A 553 5.90 -1.40 4.24
N THR A 554 6.00 -0.08 4.06
CA THR A 554 5.21 0.89 4.83
C THR A 554 3.77 0.98 4.33
N ARG A 555 2.83 1.26 5.26
CA ARG A 555 1.40 1.44 4.99
C ARG A 555 0.81 2.56 5.85
N GLY A 556 -0.17 3.27 5.29
CA GLY A 556 -0.87 4.36 5.96
C GLY A 556 -0.12 5.69 5.84
N PHE A 557 -0.49 6.65 6.68
CA PHE A 557 0.17 7.95 6.71
C PHE A 557 1.36 7.94 7.67
N THR A 558 2.31 8.84 7.45
CA THR A 558 3.20 9.26 8.53
C THR A 558 2.36 9.98 9.57
N ASN A 559 2.41 9.55 10.82
CA ASN A 559 1.52 10.04 11.87
C ASN A 559 2.31 10.61 13.04
N THR A 560 1.80 11.67 13.67
CA THR A 560 2.50 12.40 14.73
C THR A 560 2.70 11.57 16.00
N GLU A 561 1.69 10.80 16.44
CA GLU A 561 1.82 9.85 17.55
C GLU A 561 2.89 8.79 17.25
N THR A 562 2.80 8.13 16.09
CA THR A 562 3.73 7.07 15.70
C THR A 562 5.17 7.60 15.61
N THR A 563 5.35 8.78 14.99
CA THR A 563 6.66 9.44 14.87
C THR A 563 7.24 9.78 16.23
N SER A 564 6.41 10.30 17.14
CA SER A 564 6.82 10.66 18.50
C SER A 564 7.26 9.42 19.29
N LEU A 565 6.51 8.32 19.19
CA LEU A 565 6.88 7.06 19.83
C LEU A 565 8.17 6.48 19.27
N ALA A 566 8.38 6.52 17.95
CA ALA A 566 9.64 6.07 17.34
C ALA A 566 10.86 6.89 17.80
N ILE A 567 10.71 8.20 17.98
CA ILE A 567 11.74 9.08 18.57
C ILE A 567 12.08 8.64 20.00
N LEU A 568 11.06 8.45 20.84
CA LEU A 568 11.25 8.04 22.23
C LEU A 568 11.86 6.63 22.32
N ALA A 569 11.40 5.70 21.49
CA ALA A 569 11.94 4.35 21.39
C ALA A 569 13.41 4.34 20.93
N SER A 570 13.83 5.26 20.06
CA SER A 570 15.17 5.28 19.45
C SER A 570 16.18 6.17 20.19
N THR A 571 15.77 6.87 21.25
CA THR A 571 16.66 7.73 22.04
C THR A 571 16.79 7.20 23.47
N ASP A 572 17.81 7.63 24.22
CA ASP A 572 17.97 7.28 25.65
C ASP A 572 17.05 8.08 26.57
N ARG A 573 15.93 8.53 26.00
CA ARG A 573 15.04 9.43 26.67
C ARG A 573 13.98 8.65 27.42
N SER A 574 13.88 8.93 28.72
CA SER A 574 12.81 8.37 29.52
C SER A 574 11.50 9.12 29.26
N LEU A 575 10.43 8.36 29.15
CA LEU A 575 9.05 8.85 29.20
C LEU A 575 8.72 9.42 30.60
N PHE A 576 9.47 9.00 31.64
CA PHE A 576 9.32 9.38 33.04
C PHE A 576 10.65 9.83 33.68
N PRO A 577 11.21 10.99 33.28
CA PRO A 577 12.53 11.43 33.73
C PRO A 577 12.67 11.59 35.26
N ASN A 578 11.55 11.70 35.99
CA ASN A 578 11.51 11.84 37.45
C ASN A 578 11.30 10.53 38.22
N TYR A 579 11.07 9.39 37.54
CA TYR A 579 10.93 8.07 38.16
C TYR A 579 12.24 7.29 37.98
N LYS A 580 13.25 7.61 38.81
CA LYS A 580 14.49 6.81 38.83
C LYS A 580 14.16 5.37 39.22
N THR A 581 14.70 4.44 38.45
CA THR A 581 14.60 2.99 38.63
C THR A 581 14.91 2.59 40.08
N HIS A 582 13.95 1.93 40.75
CA HIS A 582 14.29 1.10 41.89
C HIS A 582 15.14 -0.08 41.38
N PRO A 583 16.21 -0.46 42.09
CA PRO A 583 17.16 -1.47 41.64
C PRO A 583 16.55 -2.85 41.46
#